data_AF-A0A7W4V2Z3-F1
#
_entry.id   AF-A0A7W4V2Z3-F1
#
_cell.length_a   1.000
_cell.length_b   1.000
_cell.length_c   1.000
_cell.angle_alpha   90.00
_cell.angle_beta   90.00
_cell.angle_gamma   90.00
#
_symmetry.space_group_name_H-M   'P 1'
#
loop_
_entity.id
_entity.type
_entity.pdbx_description
1 polymer ?
#
loop_
_entity_poly.entity_id
_entity_poly.type
_entity_poly.pdbx_seq_one_letter_code
_entity_poly.pdbx_strand_id
1 'polypeptide(L)'
;MSGVIVDGGQVRSAHQSRHHPGTLLPAGRRPLPRLEIARAQAASPMAERGGGRYDTIDHDGKISLRHSGRMLHLGIGRTHARVEIICLIHNNEAIISTRETGEIITEFTLNPAHGYLRKNG
;
A
#
# COMPACT_ATOMS: atom_id res chain seq x y z
N MET A 1 50.41 -42.35 2.72
CA MET A 1 51.06 -42.08 4.02
C MET A 1 50.78 -40.64 4.41
N SER A 2 50.53 -40.43 5.69
CA SER A 2 50.16 -39.16 6.33
C SER A 2 51.25 -38.10 6.18
N GLY A 3 50.86 -36.83 6.15
CA GLY A 3 51.78 -35.69 6.16
C GLY A 3 51.03 -34.38 6.38
N VAL A 4 50.87 -34.02 7.66
CA VAL A 4 50.38 -32.72 8.12
C VAL A 4 51.52 -31.70 8.00
N ILE A 5 51.23 -30.51 7.46
CA ILE A 5 52.01 -29.31 7.72
C ILE A 5 51.05 -28.26 8.27
N VAL A 6 51.31 -27.89 9.51
CA VAL A 6 50.69 -26.78 10.23
C VAL A 6 51.54 -25.56 9.91
N ASP A 7 50.94 -24.51 9.36
CA ASP A 7 51.59 -23.19 9.38
C ASP A 7 50.72 -22.24 10.19
N GLY A 8 51.34 -21.68 11.23
CA GLY A 8 50.73 -20.83 12.22
C GLY A 8 50.51 -19.45 11.63
N GLY A 9 49.26 -19.03 11.53
CA GLY A 9 48.95 -17.71 11.03
C GLY A 9 47.52 -17.29 11.28
N GLN A 10 47.31 -16.61 12.41
CA GLN A 10 46.27 -15.60 12.63
C GLN A 10 44.82 -16.09 12.72
N VAL A 11 44.25 -15.97 13.92
CA VAL A 11 42.81 -16.08 14.18
C VAL A 11 42.22 -14.70 14.53
N ARG A 12 41.21 -14.30 13.73
CA ARG A 12 40.07 -13.40 14.04
C ARG A 12 40.41 -11.90 13.99
N SER A 13 39.63 -11.01 13.40
CA SER A 13 38.19 -11.01 13.10
C SER A 13 37.93 -10.01 11.96
N ALA A 14 37.41 -10.45 10.81
CA ALA A 14 36.90 -9.55 9.78
C ALA A 14 35.40 -9.40 10.00
N HIS A 15 34.98 -8.20 10.38
CA HIS A 15 33.58 -7.79 10.44
C HIS A 15 32.99 -7.88 9.04
N GLN A 16 32.38 -9.02 8.71
CA GLN A 16 31.79 -9.24 7.39
C GLN A 16 30.44 -8.51 7.36
N SER A 17 30.52 -7.20 7.08
CA SER A 17 29.39 -6.41 6.60
C SER A 17 28.88 -7.07 5.33
N ARG A 18 27.83 -7.88 5.47
CA ARG A 18 27.10 -8.44 4.32
C ARG A 18 26.40 -7.28 3.61
N HIS A 19 27.12 -6.68 2.67
CA HIS A 19 26.55 -5.95 1.57
C HIS A 19 25.52 -6.87 0.91
N HIS A 20 24.24 -6.55 1.10
CA HIS A 20 23.22 -7.11 0.25
C HIS A 20 23.49 -6.60 -1.17
N PRO A 21 23.66 -7.47 -2.18
CA PRO A 21 23.78 -7.01 -3.55
C PRO A 21 22.45 -6.35 -3.89
N GLY A 22 22.48 -5.03 -4.08
CA GLY A 22 21.33 -4.28 -4.58
C GLY A 22 20.90 -4.91 -5.89
N THR A 23 19.72 -5.51 -5.91
CA THR A 23 19.09 -5.97 -7.14
C THR A 23 18.98 -4.75 -8.05
N LEU A 24 19.78 -4.74 -9.11
CA LEU A 24 19.65 -3.79 -10.22
C LEU A 24 18.22 -3.89 -10.74
N LEU A 25 17.38 -2.90 -10.42
CA LEU A 25 16.14 -2.70 -11.17
C LEU A 25 16.54 -2.47 -12.63
N PRO A 26 15.90 -3.14 -13.61
CA PRO A 26 16.20 -2.93 -15.01
C PRO A 26 16.00 -1.44 -15.36
N ALA A 27 17.08 -0.83 -15.84
CA ALA A 27 17.10 0.55 -16.33
C ALA A 27 16.06 0.69 -17.44
N GLY A 28 15.00 1.45 -17.18
CA GLY A 28 13.90 1.69 -18.12
C GLY A 28 12.51 1.77 -17.49
N ARG A 29 12.32 1.26 -16.27
CA ARG A 29 11.08 1.54 -15.52
C ARG A 29 11.23 2.87 -14.81
N ARG A 30 10.67 3.94 -15.39
CA ARG A 30 10.31 5.12 -14.60
C ARG A 30 9.60 4.61 -13.34
N PRO A 31 9.96 5.11 -12.12
CA PRO A 31 9.15 4.81 -10.95
C PRO A 31 7.72 5.20 -11.31
N LEU A 32 6.80 4.23 -11.24
CA LEU A 32 5.39 4.54 -11.45
C LEU A 32 5.04 5.63 -10.41
N PRO A 33 4.34 6.72 -10.78
CA PRO A 33 3.90 7.71 -9.82
C PRO A 33 3.25 7.01 -8.62
N ARG A 34 3.49 7.51 -7.40
CA ARG A 34 3.13 6.83 -6.13
C ARG A 34 1.68 6.31 -6.08
N LEU A 35 0.77 7.01 -6.75
CA LEU A 35 -0.61 6.61 -6.93
C LEU A 35 -0.76 5.27 -7.66
N GLU A 36 0.05 5.02 -8.68
CA GLU A 36 0.03 3.79 -9.47
C GLU A 36 0.55 2.58 -8.68
N ILE A 37 1.50 2.79 -7.75
CA ILE A 37 1.90 1.77 -6.77
C ILE A 37 0.73 1.47 -5.81
N ALA A 38 0.05 2.49 -5.32
CA ALA A 38 -1.09 2.33 -4.43
C ALA A 38 -2.30 1.67 -5.15
N ARG A 39 -2.52 1.98 -6.43
CA ARG A 39 -3.48 1.30 -7.30
C ARG A 39 -3.15 -0.18 -7.45
N ALA A 40 -1.88 -0.49 -7.78
CA ALA A 40 -1.44 -1.88 -7.91
C ALA A 40 -1.62 -2.65 -6.59
N GLN A 41 -1.41 -1.99 -5.45
CA GLN A 41 -1.67 -2.59 -4.13
C GLN A 41 -3.17 -2.76 -3.87
N ALA A 42 -4.02 -1.77 -4.19
CA ALA A 42 -5.48 -1.82 -4.02
C ALA A 42 -6.13 -2.94 -4.83
N ALA A 43 -5.56 -3.24 -5.99
CA ALA A 43 -5.99 -4.31 -6.88
C ALA A 43 -5.33 -5.67 -6.57
N SER A 44 -4.49 -5.75 -5.54
CA SER A 44 -3.80 -6.98 -5.18
C SER A 44 -4.44 -7.65 -3.96
N PRO A 45 -4.41 -9.00 -3.86
CA PRO A 45 -4.77 -9.70 -2.61
C PRO A 45 -3.88 -9.32 -1.43
N MET A 46 -2.77 -8.61 -1.66
CA MET A 46 -1.94 -8.02 -0.61
C MET A 46 -2.61 -6.81 0.08
N ALA A 47 -3.62 -6.16 -0.52
CA ALA A 47 -4.44 -5.16 0.17
C ALA A 47 -5.06 -5.73 1.45
N GLU A 48 -5.43 -7.02 1.41
CA GLU A 48 -5.99 -7.74 2.56
C GLU A 48 -4.96 -7.97 3.69
N ARG A 49 -3.66 -8.03 3.34
CA ARG A 49 -2.57 -8.28 4.30
C ARG A 49 -1.85 -7.00 4.73
N GLY A 50 -1.99 -5.92 3.98
CA GLY A 50 -1.19 -4.69 4.07
C GLY A 50 -1.78 -3.55 4.90
N GLY A 51 -2.89 -3.76 5.60
CA GLY A 51 -3.46 -2.76 6.51
C GLY A 51 -4.50 -1.82 5.89
N GLY A 52 -5.19 -2.24 4.83
CA GLY A 52 -6.39 -1.56 4.35
C GLY A 52 -7.54 -1.56 5.36
N ARG A 53 -8.43 -0.58 5.28
CA ARG A 53 -9.69 -0.58 6.03
C ARG A 53 -10.77 -1.31 5.24
N TYR A 54 -11.40 -2.29 5.87
CA TYR A 54 -12.63 -2.88 5.35
C TYR A 54 -13.81 -2.00 5.72
N ASP A 55 -14.69 -1.76 4.76
CA ASP A 55 -15.93 -1.01 4.98
C ASP A 55 -17.03 -1.52 4.05
N THR A 56 -18.26 -1.08 4.30
CA THR A 56 -19.38 -1.26 3.39
C THR A 56 -19.94 0.10 3.03
N ILE A 57 -20.12 0.35 1.73
CA ILE A 57 -20.72 1.60 1.28
C ILE A 57 -22.15 1.69 1.79
N ASP A 58 -22.49 2.80 2.44
CA ASP A 58 -23.82 3.01 2.99
C ASP A 58 -24.90 3.14 1.89
N HIS A 59 -26.17 3.23 2.31
CA HIS A 59 -27.30 3.38 1.39
C HIS A 59 -27.22 4.67 0.54
N ASP A 60 -26.58 5.72 1.04
CA ASP A 60 -26.39 6.99 0.33
C ASP A 60 -25.17 6.99 -0.60
N GLY A 61 -24.43 5.88 -0.67
CA GLY A 61 -23.26 5.75 -1.51
C GLY A 61 -22.00 6.36 -0.89
N LYS A 62 -21.84 6.32 0.44
CA LYS A 62 -20.72 6.94 1.16
C LYS A 62 -20.07 5.97 2.13
N ILE A 63 -18.84 6.31 2.54
CA ILE A 63 -18.21 5.73 3.74
C ILE A 63 -17.76 6.86 4.68
N SER A 64 -17.57 6.52 5.96
CA SER A 64 -17.08 7.47 6.96
C SER A 64 -15.65 7.12 7.40
N LEU A 65 -14.72 8.02 7.11
CA LEU A 65 -13.30 7.85 7.35
C LEU A 65 -12.80 8.84 8.41
N ARG A 66 -12.16 8.34 9.47
CA ARG A 66 -11.40 9.21 10.39
C ARG A 66 -9.98 9.40 9.86
N HIS A 67 -9.61 10.65 9.60
CA HIS A 67 -8.28 11.02 9.13
C HIS A 67 -7.83 12.34 9.78
N SER A 68 -6.59 12.37 10.29
CA SER A 68 -6.04 13.54 11.00
C SER A 68 -6.95 14.10 12.09
N GLY A 69 -7.56 13.21 12.89
CA GLY A 69 -8.46 13.57 13.99
C GLY A 69 -9.87 14.01 13.57
N ARG A 70 -10.19 14.07 12.27
CA ARG A 70 -11.49 14.54 11.77
C ARG A 70 -12.25 13.41 11.07
N MET A 71 -13.58 13.46 11.13
CA MET A 71 -14.44 12.57 10.36
C MET A 71 -14.65 13.15 8.97
N LEU A 72 -14.38 12.37 7.94
CA LEU A 72 -14.58 12.69 6.53
C LEU A 72 -15.61 11.71 5.96
N HIS A 73 -16.58 12.22 5.22
CA HIS A 73 -17.53 11.43 4.47
C HIS A 73 -17.10 11.38 3.00
N LEU A 74 -16.75 10.20 2.52
CA LEU A 74 -16.29 10.00 1.14
C LEU A 74 -17.47 9.53 0.29
N GLY A 75 -17.96 10.40 -0.59
CA GLY A 75 -19.06 10.13 -1.50
C GLY A 75 -18.60 9.39 -2.75
N ILE A 76 -18.90 8.10 -2.82
CA ILE A 76 -18.52 7.17 -3.88
C ILE A 76 -19.63 7.10 -4.96
N GLY A 77 -20.89 7.12 -4.53
CA GLY A 77 -22.08 7.13 -5.38
C GLY A 77 -23.06 6.00 -5.06
N ARG A 78 -24.36 6.28 -5.17
CA ARG A 78 -25.45 5.35 -4.80
C ARG A 78 -25.46 4.06 -5.63
N THR A 79 -24.91 4.09 -6.85
CA THR A 79 -24.74 2.88 -7.68
C THR A 79 -23.91 1.81 -7.00
N HIS A 80 -23.02 2.19 -6.07
CA HIS A 80 -22.17 1.27 -5.32
C HIS A 80 -22.68 1.02 -3.90
N ALA A 81 -23.93 1.39 -3.58
CA ALA A 81 -24.49 1.16 -2.24
C ALA A 81 -24.45 -0.33 -1.87
N ARG A 82 -24.11 -0.62 -0.61
CA ARG A 82 -23.96 -1.97 -0.04
C ARG A 82 -22.84 -2.82 -0.65
N VAL A 83 -21.95 -2.24 -1.45
CA VAL A 83 -20.75 -2.94 -1.92
C VAL A 83 -19.73 -3.00 -0.77
N GLU A 84 -19.18 -4.19 -0.52
CA GLU A 84 -18.05 -4.39 0.38
C GLU A 84 -16.76 -3.91 -0.28
N ILE A 85 -15.96 -3.13 0.45
CA ILE A 85 -14.77 -2.48 -0.10
C ILE A 85 -13.53 -2.70 0.76
N ILE A 86 -12.39 -2.44 0.14
CA ILE A 86 -11.12 -2.16 0.80
C ILE A 86 -10.77 -0.69 0.52
N CYS A 87 -10.57 0.08 1.58
CA CYS A 87 -10.08 1.45 1.55
C CYS A 87 -8.60 1.46 1.93
N LEU A 88 -7.72 1.66 0.95
CA LEU A 88 -6.30 1.90 1.18
C LEU A 88 -6.07 3.39 1.41
N ILE A 89 -5.36 3.72 2.49
CA ILE A 89 -5.08 5.10 2.86
C ILE A 89 -3.58 5.27 2.95
N HIS A 90 -3.07 6.30 2.28
CA HIS A 90 -1.66 6.64 2.35
C HIS A 90 -1.50 8.16 2.35
N ASN A 91 -0.93 8.70 3.41
CA ASN A 91 -0.91 10.15 3.65
C ASN A 91 -2.31 10.76 3.46
N ASN A 92 -2.46 11.65 2.48
CA ASN A 92 -3.69 12.35 2.14
C ASN A 92 -4.39 11.75 0.91
N GLU A 93 -4.13 10.49 0.58
CA GLU A 93 -4.79 9.79 -0.52
C GLU A 93 -5.55 8.59 0.01
N ALA A 94 -6.74 8.36 -0.53
CA ALA A 94 -7.50 7.14 -0.33
C ALA A 94 -7.88 6.53 -1.66
N ILE A 95 -7.69 5.22 -1.79
CA ILE A 95 -8.10 4.41 -2.94
C ILE A 95 -9.14 3.41 -2.45
N ILE A 96 -10.26 3.34 -3.16
CA ILE A 96 -11.36 2.44 -2.86
C ILE A 96 -11.42 1.38 -3.94
N SER A 97 -11.31 0.11 -3.54
CA SER A 97 -11.55 -1.04 -4.40
C SER A 97 -12.65 -1.94 -3.84
N THR A 98 -13.27 -2.74 -4.71
CA THR A 98 -14.16 -3.82 -4.29
C THR A 98 -13.37 -4.85 -3.47
N ARG A 99 -13.99 -5.42 -2.45
CA ARG A 99 -13.35 -6.47 -1.65
C ARG A 99 -13.19 -7.76 -2.44
N GLU A 100 -14.22 -8.14 -3.20
CA GLU A 100 -14.26 -9.43 -3.90
C GLU A 100 -13.29 -9.49 -5.09
N THR A 101 -13.30 -8.46 -5.94
CA THR A 101 -12.53 -8.47 -7.20
C THR A 101 -11.26 -7.64 -7.14
N GLY A 102 -11.11 -6.74 -6.16
CA GLY A 102 -10.01 -5.77 -6.12
C GLY A 102 -10.14 -4.66 -7.17
N GLU A 103 -11.26 -4.57 -7.88
CA GLU A 103 -11.48 -3.52 -8.88
C GLU A 103 -11.55 -2.15 -8.21
N ILE A 104 -10.76 -1.20 -8.70
CA ILE A 104 -10.75 0.16 -8.16
C ILE A 104 -12.04 0.87 -8.59
N ILE A 105 -12.83 1.28 -7.60
CA ILE A 105 -14.05 2.05 -7.79
C ILE A 105 -13.70 3.52 -7.98
N THR A 106 -12.87 4.06 -7.09
CA THR A 106 -12.51 5.48 -7.13
C THR A 106 -11.36 5.86 -6.18
N GLU A 107 -10.95 7.12 -6.24
CA GLU A 107 -9.87 7.71 -5.45
C GLU A 107 -10.29 9.07 -4.87
N PHE A 108 -9.69 9.42 -3.74
CA PHE A 108 -9.92 10.68 -3.04
C PHE A 108 -8.62 11.32 -2.60
N THR A 109 -8.57 12.65 -2.70
CA THR A 109 -7.60 13.46 -1.96
C THR A 109 -8.24 13.89 -0.63
N LEU A 110 -7.69 13.40 0.47
CA LEU A 110 -8.15 13.64 1.83
C LEU A 110 -7.72 15.02 2.30
N ASN A 111 -8.67 15.96 2.32
CA ASN A 111 -8.51 17.28 2.91
C ASN A 111 -9.32 17.39 4.22
N PRO A 112 -8.67 17.38 5.40
CA PRO A 112 -9.35 17.49 6.69
C PRO A 112 -10.15 18.78 6.90
N ALA A 113 -9.94 19.81 6.08
CA ALA A 113 -10.73 21.04 6.14
C ALA A 113 -12.19 20.83 5.70
N HIS A 114 -12.51 19.75 5.01
CA HIS A 114 -13.85 19.44 4.51
C HIS A 114 -14.37 18.13 5.09
N GLY A 115 -15.54 18.18 5.74
CA GLY A 115 -16.18 16.98 6.28
C GLY A 115 -16.81 16.07 5.23
N TYR A 116 -16.99 16.54 3.99
CA TYR A 116 -17.54 15.76 2.87
C TYR A 116 -16.66 15.94 1.63
N LEU A 117 -16.30 14.82 1.01
CA LEU A 117 -15.50 14.78 -0.20
C LEU A 117 -16.25 14.00 -1.28
N ARG A 118 -16.28 14.55 -2.49
CA ARG A 118 -16.76 13.83 -3.68
C ARG A 118 -15.59 13.08 -4.30
N LYS A 119 -15.90 11.97 -4.98
CA LYS A 119 -14.88 11.25 -5.73
C LYS A 119 -14.20 12.15 -6.77
N ASN A 120 -12.92 11.89 -7.01
CA ASN A 120 -12.23 12.47 -8.16
C ASN A 120 -12.88 11.94 -9.44
N GLY A 121 -13.04 12.82 -10.44
CA GLY A 121 -13.71 12.52 -11.72
C GLY A 121 -12.99 11.45 -12.53
#